data_AF-A0A1V5NHH2-F1
#
_entry.id   AF-A0A1V5NHH2-F1
#
_cell.length_a   1.000
_cell.length_b   1.000
_cell.length_c   1.000
_cell.angle_alpha   90.00
_cell.angle_beta   90.00
_cell.angle_gamma   90.00
#
_symmetry.space_group_name_H-M   'P 1'
#
loop_
_entity.id
_entity.type
_entity.pdbx_description
1 polymer ?
#
loop_
_entity_poly.entity_id
_entity_poly.type
_entity_poly.pdbx_seq_one_letter_code
_entity_poly.pdbx_strand_id
1 'polypeptide(L)'
;MNNSNGTINNSVLGKSIFELLSIDNIPQLQKSRISELMVKIILGRISARVNDLTEGTSILEDLTEEKNAKKVKKALFDKGIDLDQIAAEEVLAFKEEILSLTKQQR
;
A
#
# COMPACT_ATOMS: atom_id res chain seq x y z
N MET A 1 2.92 -11.72 29.32
CA MET A 1 3.40 -11.69 27.93
C MET A 1 2.16 -11.57 27.04
N ASN A 2 1.82 -10.35 26.61
CA ASN A 2 0.65 -10.12 25.76
C ASN A 2 1.04 -10.36 24.30
N ASN A 3 0.69 -11.53 23.78
CA ASN A 3 0.65 -11.77 22.34
C ASN A 3 -0.58 -11.06 21.78
N SER A 4 -0.39 -9.82 21.34
CA SER A 4 -1.32 -9.15 20.43
C SER A 4 -1.17 -9.79 19.05
N ASN A 5 -1.69 -11.01 18.88
CA ASN A 5 -1.92 -11.57 17.55
C ASN A 5 -2.95 -10.68 16.87
N GLY A 6 -2.46 -9.76 16.04
CA GLY A 6 -3.23 -8.89 15.18
C GLY A 6 -4.15 -9.73 14.32
N THR A 7 -5.37 -9.93 14.82
CA THR A 7 -6.46 -10.47 14.02
C THR A 7 -6.76 -9.36 13.03
N ILE A 8 -6.29 -9.52 11.80
CA ILE A 8 -6.61 -8.61 10.69
C ILE A 8 -8.13 -8.52 10.65
N ASN A 9 -8.68 -7.40 11.11
CA ASN A 9 -10.11 -7.19 11.15
C ASN A 9 -10.55 -7.01 9.70
N ASN A 10 -11.23 -8.01 9.14
CA ASN A 10 -11.84 -7.95 7.80
C ASN A 10 -12.70 -6.68 7.59
N SER A 11 -13.14 -6.02 8.67
CA SER A 11 -13.84 -4.73 8.63
C SER A 11 -13.01 -3.55 8.10
N VAL A 12 -11.67 -3.62 8.12
CA VAL A 12 -10.77 -2.54 7.65
C VAL A 12 -10.53 -2.64 6.14
N LEU A 13 -10.54 -3.86 5.60
CA LEU A 13 -10.28 -4.11 4.18
C LEU A 13 -11.34 -3.43 3.28
N GLY A 14 -12.61 -3.52 3.67
CA GLY A 14 -13.73 -2.98 2.89
C GLY A 14 -13.98 -1.48 3.01
N LYS A 15 -13.33 -0.79 3.97
CA LYS A 15 -13.54 0.65 4.19
C LYS A 15 -12.49 1.49 3.47
N SER A 16 -12.93 2.62 2.95
CA SER A 16 -12.06 3.69 2.50
C SER A 16 -11.34 4.34 3.67
N ILE A 17 -10.19 4.95 3.41
CA ILE A 17 -9.41 5.65 4.43
C ILE A 17 -10.20 6.82 5.05
N PHE A 18 -11.05 7.49 4.28
CA PHE A 18 -11.84 8.62 4.75
C PHE A 18 -12.94 8.16 5.72
N GLU A 19 -13.56 7.01 5.46
CA GLU A 19 -14.48 6.37 6.40
C GLU A 19 -13.78 5.90 7.67
N LEU A 20 -12.55 5.38 7.57
CA LEU A 20 -11.74 5.01 8.74
C LEU A 20 -11.41 6.23 9.61
N LEU A 21 -11.16 7.37 8.97
CA LEU A 21 -10.87 8.64 9.64
C LEU A 21 -12.13 9.36 10.17
N SER A 22 -13.33 8.86 9.86
CA SER A 22 -14.61 9.54 10.16
C SER A 22 -14.64 10.98 9.64
N ILE A 23 -14.08 11.22 8.44
CA ILE A 23 -14.05 12.56 7.84
C ILE A 23 -15.12 12.67 6.75
N ASP A 24 -16.29 13.11 7.16
CA ASP A 24 -17.47 13.09 6.30
C ASP A 24 -17.53 14.32 5.36
N ASN A 25 -16.75 15.37 5.66
CA ASN A 25 -16.90 16.71 5.05
C ASN A 25 -15.65 17.31 4.37
N ILE A 26 -14.76 16.48 3.80
CA ILE A 26 -13.68 17.00 2.93
C ILE A 26 -14.23 17.31 1.53
N PRO A 27 -13.97 18.51 0.95
CA PRO A 27 -14.29 18.81 -0.44
C PRO A 27 -13.70 17.76 -1.41
N GLN A 28 -14.45 17.40 -2.46
CA GLN A 28 -14.05 16.32 -3.38
C GLN A 28 -12.65 16.51 -3.99
N LEU A 29 -12.28 17.76 -4.30
CA LEU A 29 -10.94 18.10 -4.80
C LEU A 29 -9.83 17.76 -3.80
N GLN A 30 -10.07 18.01 -2.51
CA GLN A 30 -9.13 17.66 -1.44
C GLN A 30 -9.08 16.16 -1.21
N LYS A 31 -10.23 15.45 -1.28
CA LYS A 31 -10.26 13.98 -1.24
C LYS A 31 -9.40 13.39 -2.37
N SER A 32 -9.55 13.89 -3.59
CA SER A 32 -8.74 13.45 -4.74
C SER A 32 -7.24 13.66 -4.50
N ARG A 33 -6.84 14.86 -4.05
CA ARG A 33 -5.44 15.17 -3.78
C ARG A 33 -4.84 14.30 -2.67
N ILE A 34 -5.61 14.03 -1.62
CA ILE A 34 -5.20 13.14 -0.53
C ILE A 34 -5.05 11.72 -1.06
N SER A 35 -6.02 11.22 -1.83
CA SER A 35 -5.94 9.89 -2.46
C SER A 35 -4.70 9.76 -3.37
N GLU A 36 -4.40 10.77 -4.18
CA GLU A 36 -3.19 10.78 -5.01
C GLU A 36 -1.90 10.71 -4.20
N LEU A 37 -1.82 11.48 -3.10
CA LEU A 37 -0.66 11.43 -2.19
C LEU A 37 -0.52 10.05 -1.54
N MET A 38 -1.62 9.43 -1.14
CA MET A 38 -1.61 8.08 -0.57
C MET A 38 -1.14 7.04 -1.58
N VAL A 39 -1.64 7.10 -2.82
CA VAL A 39 -1.19 6.22 -3.90
C VAL A 39 0.32 6.39 -4.11
N LYS A 40 0.84 7.62 -4.13
CA LYS A 40 2.29 7.87 -4.25
C LYS A 40 3.10 7.28 -3.10
N ILE A 41 2.63 7.41 -1.87
CA ILE A 41 3.31 6.84 -0.68
C ILE A 41 3.34 5.31 -0.79
N ILE A 42 2.21 4.68 -1.09
CA ILE A 42 2.09 3.22 -1.22
C ILE A 42 2.98 2.72 -2.36
N LEU A 43 2.96 3.37 -3.52
CA LEU A 43 3.84 3.02 -4.64
C LEU A 43 5.32 3.16 -4.25
N GLY A 44 5.69 4.21 -3.51
CA GLY A 44 7.06 4.36 -2.99
C GLY A 44 7.48 3.22 -2.07
N ARG A 45 6.58 2.74 -1.20
CA ARG A 45 6.82 1.61 -0.29
C ARG A 45 6.95 0.28 -1.04
N ILE A 46 6.03 0.01 -1.98
CA ILE A 46 6.10 -1.17 -2.84
C ILE A 46 7.44 -1.16 -3.59
N SER A 47 7.83 -0.01 -4.14
CA SER A 47 9.10 0.13 -4.84
C SER A 47 10.31 -0.15 -3.94
N ALA A 48 10.34 0.42 -2.72
CA ALA A 48 11.41 0.15 -1.78
C ALA A 48 11.51 -1.34 -1.43
N ARG A 49 10.37 -1.97 -1.11
CA ARG A 49 10.32 -3.39 -0.73
C ARG A 49 10.68 -4.33 -1.87
N VAL A 50 10.24 -4.04 -3.09
CA VAL A 50 10.66 -4.80 -4.28
C VAL A 50 12.16 -4.64 -4.51
N ASN A 51 12.71 -3.42 -4.40
CA ASN A 51 14.14 -3.19 -4.52
C ASN A 51 14.95 -3.96 -3.47
N ASP A 52 14.49 -4.02 -2.23
CA ASP A 52 15.15 -4.79 -1.18
C ASP A 52 15.16 -6.30 -1.50
N LEU A 53 14.04 -6.83 -2.01
CA LEU A 53 13.91 -8.23 -2.42
C LEU A 53 14.69 -8.57 -3.70
N THR A 54 14.96 -7.59 -4.55
CA THR A 54 15.73 -7.75 -5.79
C THR A 54 17.18 -7.31 -5.64
N GLU A 55 17.66 -7.04 -4.41
CA GLU A 55 19.02 -6.57 -4.12
C GLU A 55 19.41 -5.31 -4.91
N GLY A 56 18.47 -4.39 -5.10
CA GLY A 56 18.70 -3.15 -5.84
C GLY A 56 18.76 -3.31 -7.36
N THR A 57 18.36 -4.47 -7.90
CA THR A 57 18.18 -4.60 -9.36
C THR A 57 17.06 -3.65 -9.78
N SER A 58 17.34 -2.69 -10.67
CA SER A 58 16.40 -1.68 -11.19
C SER A 58 15.27 -2.28 -12.07
N ILE A 59 14.51 -3.20 -11.50
CA ILE A 59 13.38 -3.86 -12.15
C ILE A 59 12.16 -2.92 -12.20
N LEU A 60 12.17 -1.85 -11.40
CA LEU A 60 11.08 -0.90 -11.27
C LEU A 60 11.15 0.27 -12.26
N GLU A 61 12.33 0.67 -12.75
CA GLU A 61 12.42 1.70 -13.80
C GLU A 61 11.68 1.24 -15.07
N ASP A 62 11.69 -0.07 -15.34
CA ASP A 62 10.98 -0.71 -16.45
C ASP A 62 9.46 -0.78 -16.26
N LEU A 63 8.91 -0.61 -15.04
CA LEU A 63 7.46 -0.65 -14.78
C LEU A 63 6.68 0.55 -15.34
N THR A 64 7.39 1.64 -15.67
CA THR A 64 6.75 2.88 -16.11
C THR A 64 6.20 2.79 -17.54
N GLU A 65 6.65 1.82 -18.34
CA GLU A 65 6.06 1.51 -19.64
C GLU A 65 5.03 0.37 -19.53
N GLU A 66 3.79 0.65 -19.94
CA GLU A 66 2.64 -0.27 -19.83
C GLU A 66 2.89 -1.64 -20.49
N LYS A 67 3.74 -1.68 -21.54
CA LYS A 67 4.17 -2.91 -22.23
C LYS A 67 5.16 -3.76 -21.43
N ASN A 68 5.84 -3.17 -20.45
CA ASN A 68 6.80 -3.83 -19.58
C ASN A 68 6.20 -4.24 -18.23
N ALA A 69 5.13 -3.60 -17.76
CA ALA A 69 4.48 -3.94 -16.49
C ALA A 69 4.13 -5.43 -16.33
N LYS A 70 3.54 -6.05 -17.38
CA LYS A 70 3.24 -7.49 -17.37
C LYS A 70 4.49 -8.37 -17.38
N LYS A 71 5.54 -7.96 -18.10
CA LYS A 71 6.80 -8.70 -18.18
C LYS A 71 7.56 -8.63 -16.86
N VAL A 72 7.65 -7.45 -16.26
CA VAL A 72 8.26 -7.22 -14.97
C VAL A 72 7.53 -8.01 -13.89
N LYS A 73 6.19 -7.92 -13.84
CA LYS A 73 5.40 -8.69 -12.87
C LYS A 73 5.65 -10.19 -13.01
N LYS A 74 5.74 -10.71 -14.23
CA LYS A 74 6.11 -12.11 -14.48
C LYS A 74 7.55 -12.42 -14.02
N ALA A 75 8.51 -11.56 -14.33
CA ALA A 75 9.91 -11.75 -13.92
C ALA A 75 10.09 -11.73 -12.40
N LEU A 76 9.35 -10.88 -11.69
CA LEU A 76 9.29 -10.87 -10.23
C LEU A 76 8.67 -12.17 -9.72
N PHE A 77 7.55 -12.60 -10.31
CA PHE A 77 6.89 -13.85 -9.93
C PHE A 77 7.79 -15.07 -10.14
N ASP A 78 8.51 -15.15 -11.25
CA ASP A 78 9.48 -16.22 -11.54
C ASP A 78 10.65 -16.24 -10.52
N LYS A 79 10.94 -15.10 -9.89
CA LYS A 79 11.89 -14.97 -8.76
C LYS A 79 11.24 -15.23 -7.38
N GLY A 80 9.98 -15.64 -7.34
CA GLY A 80 9.23 -15.88 -6.09
C GLY A 80 8.68 -14.60 -5.44
N ILE A 81 8.68 -13.47 -6.14
CA ILE A 81 8.19 -12.18 -5.66
C ILE A 81 6.81 -11.90 -6.27
N ASP A 82 5.75 -12.05 -5.47
CA ASP A 82 4.39 -11.71 -5.89
C ASP A 82 4.11 -10.22 -5.64
N LEU A 83 4.15 -9.42 -6.71
CA LEU A 83 3.91 -7.99 -6.66
C LEU A 83 2.49 -7.62 -6.23
N ASP A 84 1.48 -8.43 -6.56
CA ASP A 84 0.10 -8.16 -6.15
C ASP A 84 -0.07 -8.37 -4.64
N GLN A 85 0.56 -9.43 -4.11
CA GLN A 85 0.57 -9.70 -2.68
C GLN A 85 1.26 -8.55 -1.94
N ILE A 86 2.46 -8.13 -2.39
CA ILE A 86 3.18 -7.00 -1.78
C ILE A 86 2.33 -5.74 -1.80
N ALA A 87 1.69 -5.41 -2.93
CA ALA A 87 0.84 -4.24 -3.04
C ALA A 87 -0.35 -4.29 -2.07
N ALA A 88 -1.00 -5.46 -1.93
CA ALA A 88 -2.10 -5.63 -1.00
C ALA A 88 -1.66 -5.48 0.47
N GLU A 89 -0.51 -6.04 0.82
CA GLU A 89 0.08 -5.91 2.16
C GLU A 89 0.43 -4.46 2.50
N GLU A 90 1.05 -3.71 1.57
CA GLU A 90 1.39 -2.29 1.79
C GLU A 90 0.15 -1.41 1.94
N VAL A 91 -0.90 -1.66 1.15
CA VAL A 91 -2.19 -0.97 1.28
C VAL A 91 -2.80 -1.24 2.66
N LEU A 92 -2.76 -2.49 3.12
CA LEU A 92 -3.30 -2.87 4.43
C LEU A 92 -2.50 -2.24 5.57
N ALA A 93 -1.18 -2.36 5.54
CA ALA A 93 -0.29 -1.78 6.53
C ALA A 93 -0.48 -0.26 6.63
N PHE A 94 -0.60 0.43 5.50
CA PHE A 94 -0.86 1.87 5.49
C PHE A 94 -2.22 2.25 6.08
N LYS A 95 -3.29 1.46 5.79
CA LYS A 95 -4.61 1.65 6.42
C LYS A 95 -4.55 1.49 7.93
N GLU A 96 -3.81 0.50 8.42
CA GLU A 96 -3.64 0.24 9.85
C GLU A 96 -2.83 1.33 10.54
N GLU A 97 -1.75 1.81 9.93
CA GLU A 97 -0.96 2.95 10.44
C GLU A 97 -1.83 4.19 10.63
N ILE A 98 -2.61 4.57 9.61
CA ILE A 98 -3.51 5.73 9.69
C ILE A 98 -4.53 5.56 10.82
N LEU A 99 -5.08 4.36 10.99
CA LEU A 99 -6.01 4.08 12.08
C LEU A 99 -5.32 4.17 13.45
N SER A 100 -4.08 3.69 13.56
CA SER A 100 -3.32 3.76 14.81
C SER A 100 -3.03 5.21 15.21
N LEU A 101 -2.65 6.07 14.25
CA LEU A 101 -2.39 7.49 14.46
C LEU A 101 -3.64 8.24 14.90
N THR A 102 -4.81 7.87 14.37
CA THR A 102 -6.07 8.50 14.78
C THR A 102 -6.61 8.03 16.12
N LYS A 103 -6.32 6.78 16.51
CA LYS A 103 -6.65 6.29 17.86
C LYS A 103 -5.76 6.90 18.94
N GLN A 104 -4.50 7.23 18.64
CA GLN A 104 -3.59 7.89 19.59
C GLN A 104 -3.91 9.38 19.84
N GLN A 105 -4.70 10.01 18.97
CA GLN A 105 -5.09 11.42 19.10
C GLN A 105 -6.46 11.63 19.78
N ARG A 106 -7.07 10.57 20.32
CA ARG A 106 -8.31 10.61 21.12
C ARG A 106 -8.02 10.20 22.56
#